data_AF-A0A9P3MRE3-F1
#
_entry.id   AF-A0A9P3MRE3-F1
#
_cell.length_a   1.000
_cell.length_b   1.000
_cell.length_c   1.000
_cell.angle_alpha   90.00
_cell.angle_beta   90.00
_cell.angle_gamma   90.00
#
_symmetry.space_group_name_H-M   'P 1'
#
loop_
_entity.id
_entity.type
_entity.pdbx_description
1 polymer ?
#
loop_
_entity_poly.entity_id
_entity_poly.type
_entity_poly.pdbx_seq_one_letter_code
_entity_poly.pdbx_strand_id
1 'polypeptide(L)'
;MDLKPDYLKAIMRRAQAWEKLDKLEEALGDLKKVLELDSTNAQARSAARRLEPIVEERREKLKEEMLGKLKDLGNSVLGHFGMSIDNFKAVKDPNTGSYSISYQS
;
A
#
# COMPACT_ATOMS: atom_id res chain seq x y z
N MET A 1 18.11 -15.41 -26.75
CA MET A 1 17.98 -14.22 -25.88
C MET A 1 18.92 -14.42 -24.72
N ASP A 2 20.15 -13.91 -24.83
CA ASP A 2 21.14 -13.99 -23.76
C ASP A 2 20.85 -12.91 -22.73
N LEU A 3 20.04 -13.24 -21.72
CA LEU A 3 19.88 -12.38 -20.57
C LEU A 3 21.21 -12.40 -19.81
N LYS A 4 21.93 -11.27 -19.73
CA LYS A 4 23.22 -11.22 -19.04
C LYS A 4 23.03 -11.67 -17.59
N PRO A 5 23.61 -12.80 -17.16
CA PRO A 5 23.45 -13.31 -15.79
C PRO A 5 23.85 -12.29 -14.71
N ASP A 6 24.72 -11.35 -15.07
CA ASP A 6 25.15 -10.24 -14.22
C ASP A 6 24.02 -9.28 -13.85
N TYR A 7 23.03 -9.10 -14.72
CA TYR A 7 21.88 -8.24 -14.47
C TYR A 7 20.97 -8.81 -13.36
N LEU A 8 20.68 -10.12 -13.42
CA LEU A 8 19.90 -10.81 -12.38
C LEU A 8 20.62 -10.79 -11.03
N LYS A 9 21.93 -11.04 -11.03
CA LYS A 9 22.75 -10.96 -9.81
C LYS A 9 22.76 -9.54 -9.22
N ALA A 10 22.80 -8.51 -10.07
CA ALA A 10 22.75 -7.13 -9.61
C ALA A 10 21.40 -6.78 -8.95
N ILE A 11 20.28 -7.16 -9.57
CA ILE A 11 18.94 -6.94 -9.00
C ILE A 11 18.78 -7.71 -7.68
N MET A 12 19.22 -8.97 -7.62
CA MET A 12 19.20 -9.76 -6.39
C MET A 12 20.01 -9.12 -5.26
N ARG A 13 21.22 -8.62 -5.56
CA ARG A 13 22.04 -7.91 -4.55
C ARG A 13 21.39 -6.61 -4.10
N ARG A 14 20.71 -5.90 -5.00
CA ARG A 14 19.96 -4.68 -4.66
C ARG A 14 18.77 -4.98 -3.76
N ALA A 15 18.00 -6.04 -4.06
CA ALA A 15 16.93 -6.51 -3.18
C ALA A 15 17.44 -6.80 -1.76
N GLN A 16 18.58 -7.50 -1.63
CA GLN A 16 19.20 -7.78 -0.33
C GLN A 16 19.68 -6.52 0.39
N ALA A 17 20.19 -5.53 -0.34
CA ALA A 17 20.56 -4.24 0.24
C ALA A 17 19.33 -3.49 0.75
N TRP A 18 18.22 -3.50 -0.01
CA TRP A 18 16.95 -2.93 0.43
C TRP A 18 16.39 -3.61 1.67
N GLU A 19 16.43 -4.95 1.75
CA GLU A 19 16.05 -5.67 2.97
C GLU A 19 16.89 -5.23 4.18
N LYS A 20 18.21 -5.06 4.02
CA LYS A 20 19.10 -4.58 5.09
C LYS A 20 18.82 -3.14 5.52
N LEU A 21 18.25 -2.33 4.63
CA LEU A 21 17.83 -0.96 4.90
C LEU A 21 16.37 -0.89 5.39
N ASP A 22 15.74 -2.03 5.68
CA ASP A 22 14.32 -2.16 6.05
C ASP A 22 13.34 -1.57 4.99
N LYS A 23 13.82 -1.43 3.76
CA LYS A 23 13.06 -0.95 2.59
C LYS A 23 12.39 -2.12 1.88
N LEU A 24 11.42 -2.72 2.56
CA LEU A 24 10.85 -4.01 2.16
C LEU A 24 10.01 -3.95 0.89
N GLU A 25 9.38 -2.80 0.59
CA GLU A 25 8.62 -2.58 -0.65
C GLU A 25 9.55 -2.60 -1.87
N GLU A 26 10.67 -1.88 -1.81
CA GLU A 26 11.67 -1.84 -2.86
C GLU A 26 12.37 -3.19 -3.02
N ALA A 27 12.63 -3.90 -1.91
CA ALA A 27 13.14 -5.26 -1.94
C ALA A 27 12.17 -6.21 -2.65
N LEU A 28 10.89 -6.20 -2.30
CA LEU A 28 9.88 -7.03 -2.94
C LEU A 28 9.72 -6.70 -4.43
N GLY A 29 9.80 -5.42 -4.81
CA GLY A 29 9.79 -4.99 -6.21
C GLY A 29 10.94 -5.57 -7.02
N ASP A 30 12.16 -5.54 -6.48
CA ASP A 30 13.32 -6.14 -7.13
C ASP A 30 13.21 -7.67 -7.24
N LEU A 31 12.67 -8.34 -6.22
CA LEU A 31 12.44 -9.80 -6.24
C LEU A 31 11.38 -10.20 -7.27
N LYS A 32 10.29 -9.42 -7.39
CA LYS A 32 9.27 -9.62 -8.43
C LYS A 32 9.87 -9.47 -9.82
N LYS A 33 10.71 -8.46 -10.03
CA LYS A 33 11.44 -8.26 -11.29
C LYS A 33 12.39 -9.42 -11.61
N VAL A 34 13.06 -10.00 -10.60
CA VAL A 34 13.86 -11.22 -10.81
C VAL A 34 12.99 -12.38 -11.26
N LEU A 35 11.81 -12.56 -10.67
CA LEU A 35 10.87 -13.64 -11.03
C LEU A 35 10.19 -13.43 -12.40
N GLU A 36 10.02 -12.20 -12.85
CA GLU A 36 9.58 -11.88 -14.22
C GLU A 36 10.62 -12.29 -15.26
N LEU A 37 11.90 -12.11 -14.94
CA LEU A 37 13.02 -12.42 -15.83
C LEU A 37 13.47 -13.88 -15.76
N ASP A 38 13.42 -14.48 -14.56
CA ASP A 38 13.71 -15.88 -14.27
C ASP A 38 12.74 -16.38 -13.21
N SER A 39 11.62 -16.93 -13.66
CA SER A 39 10.58 -17.48 -12.79
C SER A 39 11.06 -18.71 -12.02
N THR A 40 12.16 -19.36 -12.45
CA THR A 40 12.75 -20.54 -11.82
C THR A 40 13.66 -20.22 -10.63
N ASN A 41 13.98 -18.94 -10.42
CA ASN A 41 14.85 -18.48 -9.35
C ASN A 41 14.29 -18.80 -7.96
N ALA A 42 14.76 -19.91 -7.37
CA ALA A 42 14.27 -20.39 -6.08
C ALA A 42 14.53 -19.41 -4.94
N GLN A 43 15.66 -18.69 -4.99
CA GLN A 43 16.02 -17.72 -3.97
C GLN A 43 15.06 -16.52 -3.99
N ALA A 44 14.81 -15.95 -5.17
CA ALA A 44 13.88 -14.83 -5.32
C ALA A 44 12.46 -15.23 -4.90
N ARG A 45 12.01 -16.44 -5.25
CA ARG A 45 10.70 -16.96 -4.88
C ARG A 45 10.54 -17.18 -3.37
N SER A 46 11.59 -17.68 -2.71
CA SER A 46 11.59 -17.83 -1.25
C SER A 46 11.57 -16.48 -0.54
N ALA A 47 12.39 -15.53 -0.99
CA ALA A 47 12.45 -14.20 -0.41
C ALA A 47 11.13 -13.44 -0.63
N ALA A 48 10.55 -13.47 -1.84
CA ALA A 48 9.29 -12.80 -2.13
C ALA A 48 8.15 -13.32 -1.26
N ARG A 49 8.01 -14.65 -1.11
CA ARG A 49 6.99 -15.26 -0.23
C ARG A 49 7.12 -14.86 1.24
N ARG A 50 8.34 -14.60 1.72
CA ARG A 50 8.57 -14.11 3.08
C ARG A 50 8.23 -12.63 3.21
N LEU A 51 8.62 -11.81 2.24
CA LEU A 51 8.44 -10.36 2.30
C LEU A 51 7.01 -9.91 2.00
N GLU A 52 6.31 -10.59 1.11
CA GLU A 52 4.97 -10.19 0.65
C GLU A 52 3.95 -9.97 1.80
N PRO A 53 3.76 -10.89 2.75
CA PRO A 53 2.84 -10.63 3.87
C PRO A 53 3.29 -9.48 4.77
N ILE A 54 4.61 -9.29 4.96
CA ILE A 54 5.16 -8.22 5.80
C ILE A 54 4.92 -6.85 5.14
N VAL A 55 5.13 -6.78 3.83
CA VAL A 55 4.90 -5.56 3.03
C VAL A 55 3.42 -5.21 3.03
N GLU A 56 2.53 -6.17 2.78
CA GLU A 56 1.09 -5.89 2.79
C GLU A 56 0.60 -5.46 4.19
N GLU A 57 1.04 -6.11 5.26
CA GLU A 57 0.69 -5.69 6.62
C GLU A 57 1.17 -4.26 6.93
N ARG A 58 2.42 -3.92 6.58
CA ARG A 58 2.96 -2.55 6.77
C ARG A 58 2.18 -1.53 5.95
N ARG A 59 1.82 -1.89 4.72
CA ARG A 59 1.05 -1.04 3.81
C ARG A 59 -0.37 -0.82 4.32
N GLU A 60 -1.02 -1.85 4.84
CA GLU A 60 -2.36 -1.75 5.44
C GLU A 60 -2.33 -0.86 6.68
N LYS A 61 -1.38 -1.08 7.60
CA LYS A 61 -1.21 -0.21 8.79
C LYS A 61 -0.95 1.24 8.41
N LEU A 62 -0.05 1.49 7.45
CA LEU A 62 0.23 2.84 7.00
C LEU A 62 -1.00 3.50 6.39
N LYS A 63 -1.79 2.77 5.59
CA LYS A 63 -3.06 3.28 5.04
C LYS A 63 -4.06 3.62 6.15
N GLU A 64 -4.24 2.73 7.12
CA GLU A 64 -5.15 2.94 8.25
C GLU A 64 -4.74 4.18 9.06
N GLU A 65 -3.46 4.32 9.40
CA GLU A 65 -2.94 5.48 10.11
C GLU A 65 -3.12 6.78 9.30
N MET A 66 -2.86 6.74 8.00
CA MET A 66 -3.02 7.92 7.14
C MET A 66 -4.50 8.32 7.01
N LEU A 67 -5.40 7.34 6.88
CA LEU A 67 -6.85 7.60 6.87
C LEU A 67 -7.33 8.19 8.20
N GLY A 68 -6.83 7.67 9.32
CA GLY A 68 -7.08 8.25 10.64
C GLY A 68 -6.64 9.70 10.71
N LYS A 69 -5.39 9.99 10.35
CA LYS A 69 -4.85 11.36 10.33
C LYS A 69 -5.61 12.30 9.39
N LEU A 70 -6.04 11.82 8.22
CA LEU A 70 -6.86 12.56 7.28
C LEU A 70 -8.23 12.89 7.88
N LYS A 71 -8.85 11.93 8.57
CA LYS A 71 -10.11 12.14 9.29
C LYS A 71 -9.94 13.16 10.41
N ASP A 72 -8.89 13.04 11.21
CA ASP A 72 -8.60 13.97 12.30
C ASP A 72 -8.35 15.39 11.79
N LEU A 73 -7.60 15.52 10.68
CA LEU A 73 -7.40 16.81 10.03
C LEU A 73 -8.74 17.41 9.54
N GLY A 74 -9.58 16.60 8.89
CA GLY A 74 -10.90 17.05 8.44
C GLY A 74 -11.79 17.47 9.61
N ASN A 75 -11.78 16.71 10.70
CA ASN A 75 -12.49 17.06 11.94
C ASN A 75 -11.92 18.30 12.62
N SER A 76 -10.61 18.56 12.55
CA SER A 76 -10.01 19.80 13.07
C SER A 76 -10.50 21.01 12.28
N VAL A 77 -10.53 20.92 10.94
CA VAL A 77 -11.01 22.02 10.09
C VAL A 77 -12.50 22.25 10.27
N LEU A 78 -13.30 21.19 10.23
CA LEU A 78 -14.76 21.27 10.39
C LEU A 78 -15.18 21.62 11.83
N GLY A 79 -14.41 21.19 12.82
CA GLY A 79 -14.65 21.49 14.23
C GLY A 79 -14.57 22.98 14.54
N HIS A 80 -13.72 23.74 13.83
CA HIS A 80 -13.71 25.21 13.91
C HIS A 80 -15.04 25.85 13.47
N PHE A 81 -15.89 25.12 12.76
CA PHE A 81 -17.23 25.53 12.36
C PHE A 81 -18.35 24.78 13.10
N GLY A 82 -18.02 24.05 14.18
CA GLY A 82 -18.98 23.26 14.96
C GLY A 82 -19.47 21.98 14.26
N MET A 83 -18.71 21.46 13.29
CA MET A 83 -19.07 20.29 12.48
C MET A 83 -18.07 19.13 12.69
N SER A 84 -18.53 17.89 12.48
CA SER A 84 -17.68 16.69 12.39
C SER A 84 -17.92 15.96 11.08
N ILE A 85 -16.91 15.28 10.54
CA ILE A 85 -17.07 14.34 9.42
C ILE A 85 -18.12 13.27 9.75
N ASP A 86 -18.29 12.91 11.02
CA ASP A 86 -19.27 11.91 11.45
C ASP A 86 -20.73 12.37 11.27
N ASN A 87 -20.95 13.69 11.14
CA ASN A 87 -22.28 14.27 10.96
C ASN A 87 -22.76 14.18 9.51
N PHE A 88 -21.88 13.83 8.56
CA PHE A 88 -22.21 13.70 7.14
C PHE A 88 -22.63 12.26 6.83
N LYS A 89 -23.93 12.04 6.61
CA LYS A 89 -24.47 10.74 6.17
C LYS A 89 -24.81 10.77 4.69
N ALA A 90 -24.24 9.82 3.96
CA ALA A 90 -24.67 9.52 2.60
C ALA A 90 -26.01 8.77 2.65
N VAL A 91 -27.09 9.46 2.30
CA VAL A 91 -28.43 8.90 2.20
C VAL A 91 -28.70 8.53 0.74
N LYS A 92 -28.88 7.24 0.48
CA LYS A 92 -29.23 6.73 -0.85
C LYS A 92 -30.73 6.92 -1.09
N ASP A 93 -31.09 7.55 -2.20
CA ASP A 93 -32.48 7.65 -2.64
C ASP A 93 -32.93 6.28 -3.21
N PRO A 94 -33.94 5.63 -2.59
CA PRO A 94 -34.41 4.31 -3.01
C PRO A 94 -35.04 4.29 -4.41
N ASN A 95 -35.46 5.44 -4.96
CA ASN A 95 -36.16 5.51 -6.25
C ASN A 95 -35.24 5.81 -7.43
N THR A 96 -34.19 6.60 -7.21
CA THR A 96 -33.30 7.08 -8.29
C THR A 96 -31.93 6.44 -8.26
N GLY A 97 -31.56 5.76 -7.16
CA GLY A 97 -30.23 5.21 -6.95
C GLY A 97 -29.16 6.28 -6.69
N SER A 98 -29.53 7.55 -6.63
CA SER A 98 -28.63 8.67 -6.36
C SER A 98 -28.23 8.75 -4.88
N TYR A 99 -27.05 9.30 -4.62
CA TYR A 99 -26.53 9.52 -3.26
C TYR A 99 -26.64 11.01 -2.92
N SER A 100 -27.30 11.32 -1.80
CA SER A 100 -27.34 12.68 -1.23
C SER A 100 -26.52 12.71 0.05
N ILE A 101 -25.71 13.75 0.26
CA ILE A 101 -25.00 13.97 1.51
C ILE A 101 -25.91 14.82 2.40
N SER A 102 -26.30 14.30 3.55
CA SER A 102 -27.08 15.03 4.56
C SER A 102 -26.25 15.26 5.81
N TYR A 103 -26.39 16.44 6.41
CA TYR A 103 -25.77 16.79 7.68
C TYR A 103 -26.78 16.56 8.82
N GLN A 104 -26.42 15.75 9.81
CA GLN A 104 -27.19 15.56 11.03
C GLN A 104 -26.38 16.12 12.21
N SER A 105 -26.80 17.28 12.71
CA SER A 105 -26.26 17.92 13.93
C SER A 105 -26.71 17.22 15.19
#